data_AF-A0A2N6BE98-F1
#
_entry.id   AF-A0A2N6BE98-F1
#
_cell.length_a   1.000
_cell.length_b   1.000
_cell.length_c   1.000
_cell.angle_alpha   90.00
_cell.angle_beta   90.00
_cell.angle_gamma   90.00
#
_symmetry.space_group_name_H-M   'P 1'
#
loop_
_entity.id
_entity.type
_entity.pdbx_description
1 polymer ?
#
loop_
_entity_poly.entity_id
_entity_poly.type
_entity_poly.pdbx_seq_one_letter_code
_entity_poly.pdbx_strand_id
1 'polypeptide(L)'
;MLRELQAIADSTDPLKRARGRRGLSVLERLHSLEEAETRVVDEDYPRIKEVDQKLVAMGKSKSATIVTTDFNLAKVAELQGINVLNVNELSQALRPVVLPGEEIRVTIQKEGKEPGQGVGYLEDGTMVVVEEGSVHMGESIRSLVTSVLQTSAGRMIFTRSPNDGDLLDQPKEGRKVWRRES
;
A
#
# COMPACT_ATOMS: atom_id res chain seq x y z
N MET A 1 -14.31 21.66 -12.05
CA MET A 1 -14.03 20.21 -11.87
C MET A 1 -14.73 19.33 -12.89
N LEU A 2 -16.05 19.10 -12.86
CA LEU A 2 -16.73 18.19 -13.82
C LEU A 2 -16.49 18.55 -15.30
N ARG A 3 -16.66 19.83 -15.66
CA ARG A 3 -16.38 20.33 -17.02
C ARG A 3 -14.92 20.14 -17.44
N GLU A 4 -14.00 20.25 -16.49
CA GLU A 4 -12.56 20.08 -16.74
C GLU A 4 -12.21 18.61 -16.96
N LEU A 5 -12.85 17.71 -16.19
CA LEU A 5 -12.71 16.26 -16.39
C LEU A 5 -13.27 15.83 -17.76
N GLN A 6 -14.41 16.39 -18.18
CA GLN A 6 -14.97 16.18 -19.52
C GLN A 6 -13.98 16.66 -20.60
N ALA A 7 -13.44 17.87 -20.47
CA ALA A 7 -12.45 18.39 -21.41
C ALA A 7 -11.18 17.51 -21.50
N ILE A 8 -10.75 16.91 -20.38
CA ILE A 8 -9.63 15.95 -20.36
C ILE A 8 -10.03 14.63 -21.04
N ALA A 9 -11.25 14.15 -20.82
CA ALA A 9 -11.78 12.94 -21.46
C ALA A 9 -11.91 13.10 -22.99
N ASP A 10 -12.14 14.32 -23.47
CA ASP A 10 -12.22 14.65 -24.91
C ASP A 10 -10.88 15.09 -25.51
N SER A 11 -9.79 15.03 -24.73
CA SER A 11 -8.47 15.44 -25.20
C SER A 11 -8.00 14.65 -26.43
N THR A 12 -7.30 15.31 -27.35
CA THR A 12 -6.65 14.65 -28.50
C THR A 12 -5.48 13.76 -28.07
N ASP A 13 -4.84 14.07 -26.94
CA ASP A 13 -3.79 13.28 -26.31
C ASP A 13 -4.37 11.94 -25.77
N PRO A 14 -3.90 10.78 -26.28
CA PRO A 14 -4.41 9.47 -25.86
C PRO A 14 -4.28 9.18 -24.36
N LEU A 15 -3.20 9.61 -23.70
CA LEU A 15 -2.95 9.37 -22.29
C LEU A 15 -3.89 10.21 -21.42
N LYS A 16 -4.03 11.50 -21.75
CA LYS A 16 -4.97 12.40 -21.04
C LYS A 16 -6.40 11.91 -21.20
N ARG A 17 -6.80 11.55 -22.41
CA ARG A 17 -8.11 10.99 -22.73
C ARG A 17 -8.42 9.71 -21.95
N ALA A 18 -7.47 8.76 -21.90
CA ALA A 18 -7.63 7.54 -21.11
C ALA A 18 -7.83 7.84 -19.61
N ARG A 19 -7.04 8.78 -19.05
CA ARG A 19 -7.16 9.21 -17.65
C ARG A 19 -8.50 9.90 -17.37
N GLY A 20 -8.94 10.79 -18.26
CA GLY A 20 -10.22 11.51 -18.14
C GLY A 20 -11.42 10.56 -18.15
N ARG A 21 -11.45 9.61 -19.10
CA ARG A 21 -12.51 8.58 -19.15
C ARG A 21 -12.52 7.69 -17.92
N ARG A 22 -11.36 7.32 -17.40
CA ARG A 22 -11.27 6.57 -16.14
C ARG A 22 -11.87 7.38 -14.99
N GLY A 23 -11.60 8.67 -14.92
CA GLY A 23 -12.21 9.56 -13.91
C GLY A 23 -13.74 9.59 -14.02
N LEU A 24 -14.29 9.72 -15.22
CA LEU A 24 -15.74 9.68 -15.45
C LEU A 24 -16.36 8.35 -15.01
N SER A 25 -15.75 7.21 -15.36
CA SER A 25 -16.24 5.90 -14.93
C SER A 25 -16.24 5.73 -13.39
N VAL A 26 -15.29 6.37 -12.70
CA VAL A 26 -15.26 6.34 -11.23
C VAL A 26 -16.39 7.20 -10.66
N LEU A 27 -16.68 8.36 -11.24
CA LEU A 27 -17.81 9.19 -10.83
C LEU A 27 -19.16 8.48 -11.05
N GLU A 28 -19.34 7.82 -12.19
CA GLU A 28 -20.53 7.00 -12.46
C GLU A 28 -20.71 5.91 -11.41
N ARG A 29 -19.63 5.20 -11.08
CA ARG A 29 -19.65 4.17 -10.05
C ARG A 29 -19.95 4.74 -8.66
N LEU A 30 -19.38 5.90 -8.30
CA LEU A 30 -19.68 6.58 -7.04
C LEU A 30 -21.17 6.98 -6.97
N HIS A 31 -21.73 7.47 -8.07
CA HIS A 31 -23.13 7.84 -8.14
C HIS A 31 -24.08 6.64 -8.02
N SER A 32 -23.65 5.44 -8.43
CA SER A 32 -24.43 4.20 -8.31
C SER A 32 -24.34 3.52 -6.93
N LEU A 33 -23.53 4.03 -6.00
CA LEU A 33 -23.42 3.43 -4.66
C LEU A 33 -24.66 3.80 -3.83
N GLU A 34 -25.48 2.82 -3.48
CA GLU A 34 -26.68 3.01 -2.65
C GLU A 34 -26.33 3.51 -1.24
N GLU A 35 -25.15 3.14 -0.74
CA GLU A 35 -24.68 3.44 0.63
C GLU A 35 -24.12 4.86 0.76
N ALA A 36 -23.90 5.57 -0.37
CA ALA A 36 -23.26 6.88 -0.39
C ALA A 36 -24.03 7.86 -1.29
N GLU A 37 -24.69 8.84 -0.66
CA GLU A 37 -25.37 9.89 -1.40
C GLU A 37 -24.35 10.78 -2.14
N THR A 38 -24.41 10.77 -3.47
CA THR A 38 -23.54 11.60 -4.31
C THR A 38 -24.35 12.75 -4.91
N ARG A 39 -23.89 14.00 -4.66
CA ARG A 39 -24.50 15.21 -5.22
C ARG A 39 -23.47 16.03 -5.99
N VAL A 40 -23.86 16.52 -7.16
CA VAL A 40 -23.09 17.55 -7.87
C VAL A 40 -23.50 18.92 -7.33
N VAL A 41 -22.52 19.70 -6.88
CA VAL A 41 -22.74 21.03 -6.32
C VAL A 41 -22.27 22.08 -7.32
N ASP A 42 -23.21 22.91 -7.80
CA ASP A 42 -22.94 23.99 -8.76
C ASP A 42 -22.60 25.33 -8.08
N GLU A 43 -22.29 25.31 -6.78
CA GLU A 43 -21.87 26.49 -6.03
C GLU A 43 -20.47 26.94 -6.48
N ASP A 44 -20.35 28.19 -6.91
CA ASP A 44 -19.09 28.80 -7.31
C ASP A 44 -18.69 29.94 -6.36
N TYR A 45 -17.39 30.24 -6.31
CA TYR A 45 -16.80 31.33 -5.55
C TYR A 45 -16.16 32.33 -6.52
N PRO A 46 -16.92 33.27 -7.13
CA PRO A 46 -16.45 34.08 -8.26
C PRO A 46 -15.28 35.01 -7.93
N ARG A 47 -15.09 35.34 -6.64
CA ARG A 47 -13.99 36.18 -6.15
C ARG A 47 -12.67 35.42 -6.03
N ILE A 48 -12.71 34.10 -6.11
CA ILE A 48 -11.55 33.22 -6.01
C ILE A 48 -11.24 32.71 -7.42
N LYS A 49 -10.01 32.89 -7.88
CA LYS A 49 -9.60 32.42 -9.22
C LYS A 49 -9.10 30.98 -9.20
N GLU A 50 -8.30 30.64 -8.21
CA GLU A 50 -7.63 29.35 -8.08
C GLU A 50 -8.62 28.26 -7.67
N VAL A 51 -8.62 27.15 -8.41
CA VAL A 51 -9.52 26.01 -8.15
C VAL A 51 -9.31 25.44 -6.75
N ASP A 52 -8.06 25.29 -6.34
CA ASP A 52 -7.68 24.78 -5.01
C ASP A 52 -8.26 25.64 -3.89
N GLN A 53 -8.19 26.96 -4.04
CA GLN A 53 -8.79 27.88 -3.08
C GLN A 53 -10.33 27.80 -3.07
N LYS A 54 -10.97 27.53 -4.22
CA LYS A 54 -12.42 27.29 -4.27
C LYS A 54 -12.80 26.01 -3.52
N LEU A 55 -12.00 24.94 -3.65
CA LEU A 55 -12.21 23.69 -2.93
C LEU A 55 -12.06 23.89 -1.42
N VAL A 56 -11.04 24.64 -0.99
CA VAL A 56 -10.83 25.01 0.42
C VAL A 56 -12.00 25.87 0.94
N ALA A 57 -12.43 26.88 0.18
CA ALA A 57 -13.57 27.72 0.57
C ALA A 57 -14.86 26.90 0.73
N MET A 58 -15.12 25.96 -0.18
CA MET A 58 -16.26 25.05 -0.12
C MET A 58 -16.17 24.08 1.05
N GLY A 59 -15.00 23.48 1.29
CA GLY A 59 -14.76 22.60 2.42
C GLY A 59 -15.03 23.31 3.74
N LYS A 60 -14.59 24.57 3.85
CA LYS A 60 -14.83 25.40 5.04
C LYS A 60 -16.30 25.79 5.20
N SER A 61 -16.96 26.25 4.15
CA SER A 61 -18.36 26.71 4.22
C SER A 61 -19.33 25.59 4.57
N LYS A 62 -19.05 24.37 4.08
CA LYS A 62 -19.88 23.19 4.33
C LYS A 62 -19.42 22.35 5.52
N SER A 63 -18.33 22.73 6.19
CA SER A 63 -17.66 21.88 7.20
C SER A 63 -17.40 20.45 6.68
N ALA A 64 -17.02 20.35 5.39
CA ALA A 64 -16.82 19.09 4.69
C ALA A 64 -15.35 18.66 4.75
N THR A 65 -15.13 17.35 4.70
CA THR A 65 -13.78 16.78 4.54
C THR A 65 -13.39 16.82 3.07
N ILE A 66 -12.18 17.29 2.77
CA ILE A 66 -11.63 17.28 1.40
C ILE A 66 -10.95 15.93 1.15
N VAL A 67 -11.37 15.22 0.11
CA VAL A 67 -10.69 14.01 -0.37
C VAL A 67 -9.81 14.40 -1.55
N THR A 68 -8.51 14.14 -1.46
CA THR A 68 -7.55 14.53 -2.51
C THR A 68 -6.37 13.56 -2.61
N THR A 69 -5.63 13.63 -3.71
CA THR A 69 -4.30 13.02 -3.85
C THR A 69 -3.19 14.06 -3.91
N ASP A 70 -3.54 15.35 -3.95
CA ASP A 70 -2.62 16.48 -4.03
C ASP A 70 -2.13 16.88 -2.63
N PHE A 71 -0.83 16.77 -2.42
CA PHE A 71 -0.18 17.07 -1.15
C PHE A 71 -0.26 18.57 -0.77
N ASN A 72 -0.16 19.47 -1.75
CA ASN A 72 -0.18 20.91 -1.50
C ASN A 72 -1.60 21.35 -1.12
N LEU A 73 -2.62 20.88 -1.85
CA LEU A 73 -4.02 21.14 -1.50
C LEU A 73 -4.35 20.59 -0.11
N ALA A 74 -3.89 19.36 0.20
CA ALA A 74 -4.05 18.78 1.53
C ALA A 74 -3.45 19.69 2.61
N LYS A 75 -2.20 20.12 2.43
CA LYS A 75 -1.52 20.94 3.42
C LYS A 75 -2.19 22.29 3.66
N VAL A 76 -2.64 22.96 2.59
CA VAL A 76 -3.34 24.23 2.68
C VAL A 76 -4.70 24.07 3.37
N ALA A 77 -5.45 23.01 3.04
CA ALA A 77 -6.74 22.72 3.66
C ALA A 77 -6.62 22.44 5.17
N GLU A 78 -5.64 21.62 5.57
CA GLU A 78 -5.35 21.34 6.98
C GLU A 78 -5.02 22.61 7.78
N LEU A 79 -4.17 23.49 7.21
CA LEU A 79 -3.81 24.78 7.84
C LEU A 79 -5.02 25.70 8.01
N GLN A 80 -6.06 25.52 7.19
CA GLN A 80 -7.33 26.26 7.29
C GLN A 80 -8.35 25.59 8.23
N GLY A 81 -7.96 24.51 8.92
CA GLY A 81 -8.79 23.77 9.87
C GLY A 81 -9.80 22.84 9.21
N ILE A 82 -9.57 22.44 7.95
CA ILE A 82 -10.44 21.53 7.20
C ILE A 82 -9.87 20.12 7.30
N ASN A 83 -10.71 19.14 7.61
CA ASN A 83 -10.29 17.74 7.59
C ASN A 83 -9.94 17.31 6.16
N VAL A 84 -8.86 16.58 6.01
CA VAL A 84 -8.41 16.05 4.72
C VAL A 84 -8.27 14.54 4.80
N LEU A 85 -8.73 13.87 3.75
CA LEU A 85 -8.46 12.47 3.50
C LEU A 85 -7.60 12.35 2.24
N ASN A 86 -6.33 12.01 2.44
CA ASN A 86 -5.42 11.75 1.33
C ASN A 86 -5.47 10.26 0.96
N VAL A 87 -5.93 9.94 -0.25
CA VAL A 87 -6.07 8.54 -0.71
C VAL A 87 -4.74 7.80 -0.73
N ASN A 88 -3.63 8.51 -1.00
CA ASN A 88 -2.30 7.91 -0.99
C ASN A 88 -1.86 7.54 0.43
N GLU A 89 -2.18 8.38 1.41
CA GLU A 89 -1.88 8.10 2.83
C GLU A 89 -2.75 6.96 3.35
N LEU A 90 -4.03 6.93 2.97
CA LEU A 90 -4.91 5.79 3.29
C LEU A 90 -4.36 4.48 2.73
N SER A 91 -3.91 4.48 1.47
CA SER A 91 -3.29 3.29 0.86
C SER A 91 -2.03 2.84 1.61
N GLN A 92 -1.24 3.77 2.13
CA GLN A 92 -0.07 3.46 2.95
C GLN A 92 -0.46 2.91 4.32
N ALA A 93 -1.48 3.49 4.96
CA ALA A 93 -1.96 3.08 6.27
C ALA A 93 -2.61 1.68 6.26
N LEU A 94 -3.14 1.24 5.12
CA LEU A 94 -3.69 -0.11 4.94
C LEU A 94 -2.62 -1.19 4.71
N ARG A 95 -1.34 -0.82 4.58
CA ARG A 95 -0.27 -1.81 4.43
C ARG A 95 -0.08 -2.55 5.76
N PRO A 96 0.11 -3.89 5.74
CA PRO A 96 0.38 -4.66 6.93
C PRO A 96 1.51 -4.04 7.76
N VAL A 97 1.25 -3.82 9.05
CA VAL A 97 2.25 -3.33 9.97
C VAL A 97 2.96 -4.53 10.55
N VAL A 98 4.22 -4.71 10.16
CA VAL A 98 5.15 -5.64 10.84
C VAL A 98 5.99 -4.83 11.82
N LEU A 99 6.04 -5.26 13.08
CA LEU A 99 6.78 -4.60 14.17
C LEU A 99 7.98 -5.43 14.63
N PRO A 100 9.04 -4.79 15.18
CA PRO A 100 10.12 -5.51 15.86
C PRO A 100 9.57 -6.42 16.96
N GLY A 101 10.04 -7.68 16.98
CA GLY A 101 9.58 -8.71 17.90
C GLY A 101 8.44 -9.58 17.38
N GLU A 102 7.85 -9.27 16.23
CA GLU A 102 6.87 -10.15 15.59
C GLU A 102 7.56 -11.26 14.78
N GLU A 103 6.92 -12.43 14.74
CA GLU A 103 7.32 -13.51 13.84
C GLU A 103 6.65 -13.34 12.48
N ILE A 104 7.44 -13.48 11.42
CA ILE A 104 6.94 -13.53 10.05
C ILE A 104 7.40 -14.81 9.36
N ARG A 105 6.65 -15.25 8.35
CA ARG A 105 7.09 -16.32 7.44
C ARG A 105 7.61 -15.72 6.16
N VAL A 106 8.78 -16.15 5.72
CA VAL A 106 9.41 -15.68 4.49
C VAL A 106 10.06 -16.83 3.77
N THR A 107 9.83 -16.91 2.46
CA THR A 107 10.55 -17.83 1.59
C THR A 107 11.83 -17.15 1.10
N ILE A 108 12.97 -17.78 1.34
CA ILE A 108 14.26 -17.27 0.89
C ILE A 108 14.39 -17.54 -0.60
N GLN A 109 14.50 -16.47 -1.39
CA GLN A 109 14.53 -16.55 -2.85
C GLN A 109 15.91 -16.23 -3.41
N LYS A 110 16.69 -15.41 -2.71
CA LYS A 110 18.00 -14.92 -3.17
C LYS A 110 18.97 -14.79 -2.00
N GLU A 111 20.25 -14.88 -2.30
CA GLU A 111 21.30 -14.50 -1.36
C GLU A 111 21.29 -12.98 -1.17
N GLY A 112 21.52 -12.54 0.08
CA GLY A 112 21.57 -11.15 0.46
C GLY A 112 22.91 -10.49 0.14
N LYS A 113 23.03 -9.23 0.55
CA LYS A 113 24.23 -8.44 0.24
C LYS A 113 25.39 -8.78 1.17
N GLU A 114 25.13 -8.96 2.45
CA GLU A 114 26.14 -9.35 3.43
C GLU A 114 26.25 -10.88 3.51
N PRO A 115 27.44 -11.43 3.83
CA PRO A 115 27.63 -12.86 3.98
C PRO A 115 26.62 -13.48 4.95
N GLY A 116 26.01 -14.60 4.55
CA GLY A 116 25.02 -15.30 5.37
C GLY A 116 23.59 -14.78 5.24
N GLN A 117 23.35 -13.63 4.60
CA GLN A 117 21.99 -13.11 4.46
C GLN A 117 21.18 -13.87 3.41
N GLY A 118 19.89 -14.10 3.72
CA GLY A 118 18.87 -14.48 2.75
C GLY A 118 17.92 -13.31 2.48
N VAL A 119 17.36 -13.25 1.28
CA VAL A 119 16.35 -12.24 0.89
C VAL A 119 15.10 -12.93 0.38
N GLY A 120 13.96 -12.52 0.92
CA GLY A 120 12.63 -12.86 0.45
C GLY A 120 11.75 -11.62 0.30
N TYR A 121 10.51 -11.85 -0.12
CA TYR A 121 9.53 -10.78 -0.33
C TYR A 121 8.18 -11.21 0.26
N LEU A 122 7.49 -10.28 0.90
CA LEU A 122 6.09 -10.46 1.27
C LEU A 122 5.18 -10.30 0.04
N GLU A 123 3.90 -10.65 0.19
CA GLU A 123 2.90 -10.56 -0.89
C GLU A 123 2.73 -9.13 -1.43
N ASP A 124 2.96 -8.12 -0.58
CA ASP A 124 2.89 -6.70 -0.95
C ASP A 124 4.19 -6.17 -1.60
N GLY A 125 5.19 -7.03 -1.80
CA GLY A 125 6.49 -6.69 -2.38
C GLY A 125 7.50 -6.14 -1.38
N THR A 126 7.18 -6.06 -0.09
CA THR A 126 8.14 -5.65 0.96
C THR A 126 9.31 -6.61 1.00
N MET A 127 10.54 -6.08 0.90
CA MET A 127 11.75 -6.89 0.94
C MET A 127 12.07 -7.29 2.39
N VAL A 128 12.29 -8.58 2.61
CA VAL A 128 12.64 -9.15 3.91
C VAL A 128 14.07 -9.68 3.84
N VAL A 129 14.95 -9.14 4.65
CA VAL A 129 16.34 -9.58 4.80
C VAL A 129 16.42 -10.44 6.06
N VAL A 130 16.91 -11.66 5.94
CA VAL A 130 17.06 -12.62 7.04
C VAL A 130 18.53 -12.86 7.30
N GLU A 131 19.00 -12.51 8.51
CA GLU A 131 20.33 -12.91 8.99
C GLU A 131 20.42 -14.43 9.08
N GLU A 132 21.54 -14.98 8.60
CA GLU A 132 21.77 -16.43 8.45
C GLU A 132 20.74 -17.12 7.54
N GLY A 133 20.01 -16.37 6.71
CA GLY A 133 19.01 -16.91 5.80
C GLY A 133 19.55 -17.60 4.56
N SER A 134 20.83 -17.39 4.17
CA SER A 134 21.36 -17.94 2.91
C SER A 134 21.40 -19.47 2.90
N VAL A 135 21.49 -20.11 4.07
CA VAL A 135 21.49 -21.58 4.20
C VAL A 135 20.10 -22.20 3.95
N HIS A 136 19.04 -21.40 4.03
CA HIS A 136 17.64 -21.82 3.85
C HIS A 136 17.11 -21.49 2.45
N MET A 137 17.98 -21.53 1.42
CA MET A 137 17.62 -21.13 0.06
C MET A 137 16.48 -21.97 -0.51
N GLY A 138 15.41 -21.31 -0.96
CA GLY A 138 14.20 -21.97 -1.47
C GLY A 138 13.24 -22.45 -0.38
N GLU A 139 13.61 -22.38 0.90
CA GLU A 139 12.78 -22.80 2.03
C GLU A 139 11.95 -21.63 2.57
N SER A 140 10.79 -21.95 3.15
CA SER A 140 9.96 -20.99 3.89
C SER A 140 10.23 -21.13 5.38
N ILE A 141 10.85 -20.10 5.96
CA ILE A 141 11.23 -20.09 7.37
C ILE A 141 10.41 -19.07 8.15
N ARG A 142 10.18 -19.34 9.43
CA ARG A 142 9.75 -18.30 10.38
C ARG A 142 10.98 -17.48 10.72
N SER A 143 10.85 -16.16 10.85
CA SER A 143 11.92 -15.29 11.31
C SER A 143 11.39 -14.20 12.22
N LEU A 144 12.20 -13.79 13.19
CA LEU A 144 11.84 -12.75 14.14
C LEU A 144 12.29 -11.40 13.61
N VAL A 145 11.36 -10.45 13.55
CA VAL A 145 11.63 -9.10 13.08
C VAL A 145 12.52 -8.36 14.06
N THR A 146 13.67 -7.88 13.58
CA THR A 146 14.63 -7.10 14.38
C THR A 146 14.45 -5.61 14.16
N SER A 147 14.25 -5.19 12.91
CA SER A 147 14.04 -3.79 12.58
C SER A 147 13.30 -3.61 11.25
N VAL A 148 12.71 -2.44 11.07
CA VAL A 148 12.03 -2.04 9.83
C VAL A 148 12.67 -0.75 9.35
N LEU A 149 13.12 -0.75 8.10
CA LEU A 149 13.75 0.41 7.47
C LEU A 149 12.88 0.89 6.31
N GLN A 150 12.43 2.13 6.39
CA GLN A 150 11.76 2.80 5.27
C GLN A 150 12.82 3.54 4.43
N THR A 151 12.85 3.28 3.12
CA THR A 151 13.72 3.97 2.16
C THR A 151 12.89 4.60 1.04
N SER A 152 13.51 5.44 0.22
CA SER A 152 12.88 6.02 -0.97
C SER A 152 12.46 4.97 -2.01
N ALA A 153 13.13 3.81 -2.04
CA ALA A 153 12.81 2.71 -2.95
C ALA A 153 11.73 1.76 -2.40
N GLY A 154 11.37 1.88 -1.12
CA GLY A 154 10.38 1.02 -0.48
C GLY A 154 10.71 0.69 0.98
N ARG A 155 9.94 -0.26 1.52
CA ARG A 155 10.10 -0.77 2.89
C ARG A 155 10.98 -2.01 2.88
N MET A 156 11.92 -2.08 3.82
CA MET A 156 12.72 -3.26 4.11
C MET A 156 12.46 -3.72 5.54
N ILE A 157 12.35 -5.02 5.74
CA ILE A 157 12.22 -5.66 7.05
C ILE A 157 13.48 -6.50 7.28
N PHE A 158 14.17 -6.25 8.38
CA PHE A 158 15.28 -7.07 8.82
C PHE A 158 14.79 -8.04 9.88
N THR A 159 15.23 -9.28 9.74
CA THR A 159 14.84 -10.37 10.62
C THR A 159 16.04 -11.25 10.90
N ARG A 160 15.93 -12.05 11.95
CA ARG A 160 16.89 -13.11 12.25
C ARG A 160 16.18 -14.46 12.24
N SER A 161 16.89 -15.50 11.84
CA SER A 161 16.39 -16.86 12.01
C SER A 161 16.09 -17.10 13.51
N PRO A 162 14.95 -17.70 13.88
CA PRO A 162 14.74 -18.21 15.22
C PRO A 162 15.77 -19.33 15.40
N ASN A 163 16.62 -19.21 16.42
CA ASN A 163 17.56 -20.27 16.81
C ASN A 163 16.90 -21.66 16.74
N ASP A 164 17.71 -22.68 16.46
CA ASP A 164 17.46 -24.13 16.23
C ASP A 164 16.42 -24.89 17.11
N GLY A 165 15.64 -24.22 17.97
CA GLY A 165 14.63 -24.81 18.84
C GLY A 165 13.22 -24.97 18.27
N ASP A 166 12.85 -24.27 17.19
CA ASP A 166 11.45 -24.22 16.71
C ASP A 166 11.27 -24.53 15.21
N LEU A 167 12.01 -25.54 14.71
CA LEU A 167 11.69 -26.18 13.43
C LEU A 167 10.39 -27.01 13.58
N LEU A 168 9.25 -26.43 13.23
CA LEU A 168 8.00 -27.18 13.12
C LEU A 168 8.03 -28.08 11.88
N ASP A 169 8.13 -29.37 12.16
CA ASP A 169 7.61 -30.54 11.44
C ASP A 169 7.83 -30.57 9.92
N GLN A 170 8.94 -31.20 9.50
CA GLN A 170 8.99 -31.81 8.17
C GLN A 170 8.03 -33.01 8.15
N PRO A 171 7.23 -33.21 7.09
CA PRO A 171 6.42 -34.42 6.97
C PRO A 171 7.35 -35.64 6.92
N LYS A 172 7.28 -36.50 7.95
CA LYS A 172 8.07 -37.72 8.05
C LYS A 172 7.74 -38.66 6.89
N GLU A 173 8.64 -38.75 5.93
CA GLU A 173 8.56 -39.74 4.86
C GLU A 173 8.70 -41.15 5.45
N GLY A 174 7.76 -42.03 5.09
CA GLY A 174 7.51 -43.30 5.77
C GLY A 174 8.71 -44.26 5.77
N ARG A 175 9.15 -44.66 6.97
CA ARG A 175 10.07 -45.79 7.14
C ARG A 175 9.39 -47.08 6.67
N LYS A 176 9.78 -47.60 5.50
CA LYS A 176 9.50 -48.98 5.10
C LYS A 176 10.33 -49.92 5.99
N VAL A 177 9.63 -50.68 6.83
CA VAL A 177 10.18 -51.76 7.66
C VAL A 177 10.51 -52.95 6.76
N TRP A 178 11.79 -53.32 6.68
CA TRP A 178 12.20 -54.61 6.11
C TRP A 178 11.97 -55.72 7.15
N ARG A 179 11.03 -56.63 6.91
CA ARG A 179 10.94 -57.91 7.62
C ARG A 179 11.75 -58.95 6.85
N ARG A 180 12.72 -59.58 7.52
CA ARG A 180 13.33 -60.86 7.10
C ARG A 180 12.62 -61.98 7.84
N GLU A 181 12.11 -62.96 7.10
CA GLU A 181 11.87 -64.35 7.54
C GLU A 181 12.55 -65.19 6.43
N SER A 182 13.69 -65.85 6.68
CA SER A 182 13.85 -67.23 7.18
C SER A 182 13.12 -68.26 6.33
#